data_AF-A0A3B0WWF9-F1
#
_entry.id   AF-A0A3B0WWF9-F1
#
_cell.length_a   1.000
_cell.length_b   1.000
_cell.length_c   1.000
_cell.angle_alpha   90.00
_cell.angle_beta   90.00
_cell.angle_gamma   90.00
#
_symmetry.space_group_name_H-M   'P 1'
#
loop_
_entity.id
_entity.type
_entity.pdbx_description
1 polymer ?
#
loop_
_entity_poly.entity_id
_entity_poly.type
_entity_poly.pdbx_seq_one_letter_code
_entity_poly.pdbx_strand_id
1 'polypeptide(L)'
;DIDAVRKRVHIRNAKGNKDRFVPLPLTTLQVLRRFWGLHRHPRFLFPNRKRGLKMAHLAESPLDRGGIQTAMKAVVAQLGLKKRSLVTL
;
A
#
# COMPACT_ATOMS: atom_id res chain seq x y z
N ASP A 1 -0.28 1.62 10.48
CA ASP A 1 -1.57 1.13 11.03
C ASP A 1 -2.73 2.00 10.58
N ILE A 2 -3.95 1.47 10.56
CA ILE A 2 -5.17 2.21 10.17
C ILE A 2 -6.02 2.50 11.40
N ASP A 3 -6.31 3.77 11.66
CA ASP A 3 -7.35 4.21 12.60
C ASP A 3 -8.56 4.67 11.79
N ALA A 4 -9.53 3.77 11.64
CA ALA A 4 -10.73 4.03 10.85
C ALA A 4 -11.67 5.04 11.54
N VAL A 5 -11.66 5.11 12.88
CA VAL A 5 -12.51 6.02 13.66
C VAL A 5 -12.04 7.45 13.45
N ARG A 6 -10.73 7.69 13.58
CA ARG A 6 -10.11 9.00 13.36
C ARG A 6 -9.75 9.27 11.90
N LYS A 7 -10.12 8.36 10.98
CA LYS A 7 -9.88 8.46 9.53
C LYS A 7 -8.43 8.84 9.20
N ARG A 8 -7.47 8.10 9.76
CA ARG A 8 -6.05 8.36 9.57
C ARG A 8 -5.19 7.10 9.55
N VAL A 9 -4.06 7.17 8.88
CA VAL A 9 -3.01 6.15 8.92
C VAL A 9 -1.92 6.64 9.86
N HIS A 10 -1.47 5.75 10.76
CA HIS A 10 -0.29 5.95 11.58
C HIS A 10 0.93 5.36 10.88
N ILE A 11 1.86 6.22 10.48
CA ILE A 11 3.16 5.86 9.92
C ILE A 11 4.17 5.88 11.06
N ARG A 12 4.59 4.69 11.48
CA ARG A 12 5.59 4.51 12.54
C ARG A 12 7.01 4.68 11.99
N ASN A 13 7.92 5.18 12.81
CA ASN A 13 9.36 5.29 12.50
C ASN A 13 9.61 5.97 11.13
N ALA A 14 8.86 7.05 10.83
CA ALA A 14 9.07 7.80 9.60
C ALA A 14 10.41 8.58 9.66
N LYS A 15 10.70 9.40 8.64
CA LYS A 15 11.95 10.17 8.56
C LYS A 15 12.24 10.92 9.88
N GLY A 16 13.45 10.69 10.42
CA GLY A 16 13.89 11.22 11.70
C GLY A 16 13.45 10.40 12.92
N ASN A 17 13.02 9.15 12.71
CA ASN A 17 12.44 8.26 13.73
C ASN A 17 11.21 8.87 14.42
N LYS A 18 10.42 9.66 13.68
CA LYS A 18 9.21 10.32 14.18
C LYS A 18 7.98 9.68 13.56
N ASP A 19 6.96 9.53 14.38
CA ASP A 19 5.66 9.07 13.92
C ASP A 19 4.91 10.18 13.18
N ARG A 20 4.07 9.78 12.22
CA ARG A 20 3.22 10.70 11.46
C ARG A 20 1.81 10.16 11.33
N PHE A 21 0.83 11.05 11.40
CA PHE A 21 -0.55 10.73 11.04
C PHE A 21 -0.86 11.33 9.67
N VAL A 22 -1.40 10.50 8.78
CA VAL A 22 -1.80 10.90 7.43
C VAL A 22 -3.32 10.74 7.30
N PRO A 23 -4.05 11.76 6.80
CA PRO A 23 -5.48 11.63 6.54
C PRO A 23 -5.80 10.43 5.65
N LEU A 24 -6.85 9.69 6.01
CA LEU A 24 -7.35 8.55 5.25
C LEU A 24 -8.78 8.83 4.77
N PRO A 25 -8.95 9.21 3.49
CA PRO A 25 -10.27 9.37 2.91
C PRO A 25 -11.11 8.09 3.02
N LEU A 26 -12.42 8.25 3.13
CA LEU A 26 -13.36 7.12 3.23
C LEU A 26 -13.27 6.18 2.02
N THR A 27 -13.12 6.74 0.82
CA THR A 27 -12.94 5.99 -0.42
C THR A 27 -11.70 5.10 -0.37
N THR A 28 -10.57 5.65 0.09
CA THR A 28 -9.33 4.88 0.29
C THR A 28 -9.53 3.77 1.32
N LEU A 29 -10.18 4.04 2.46
CA LEU A 29 -10.47 3.02 3.46
C LEU A 29 -11.32 1.86 2.90
N GLN A 30 -12.33 2.17 2.09
CA GLN A 30 -13.17 1.15 1.45
C GLN A 30 -12.37 0.27 0.48
N VAL A 31 -11.51 0.87 -0.34
CA VAL A 31 -10.61 0.14 -1.25
C VAL A 31 -9.68 -0.78 -0.46
N LEU A 32 -9.08 -0.28 0.63
CA LEU A 32 -8.20 -1.06 1.48
C LEU A 32 -8.92 -2.24 2.15
N ARG A 33 -10.16 -2.05 2.60
CA ARG A 33 -10.99 -3.14 3.15
C ARG A 33 -11.31 -4.21 2.12
N ARG A 34 -11.72 -3.81 0.91
CA ARG A 34 -11.98 -4.76 -0.19
C ARG A 34 -10.72 -5.53 -0.54
N PHE A 35 -9.57 -4.84 -0.62
CA PHE A 35 -8.28 -5.46 -0.90
C PHE A 35 -7.88 -6.45 0.19
N TRP A 36 -8.01 -6.06 1.47
CA TRP A 36 -7.73 -6.97 2.59
C TRP A 36 -8.63 -8.20 2.55
N GLY A 37 -9.90 -8.05 2.18
CA GLY A 37 -10.84 -9.16 2.04
C GLY A 37 -10.41 -10.25 1.05
N LEU A 38 -9.54 -9.93 0.08
CA LEU A 38 -9.01 -10.89 -0.90
C LEU A 38 -8.00 -11.87 -0.31
N HIS A 39 -7.33 -11.50 0.79
CA HIS A 39 -6.25 -12.31 1.36
C HIS A 39 -6.36 -12.51 2.88
N ARG A 40 -7.14 -11.69 3.60
CA ARG A 40 -7.44 -11.80 5.05
C ARG A 40 -6.21 -12.08 5.92
N HIS A 41 -5.09 -11.46 5.59
CA HIS A 41 -3.84 -11.69 6.31
C HIS A 41 -3.92 -11.02 7.69
N PRO A 42 -3.49 -11.68 8.79
CA PRO A 42 -3.75 -11.21 10.15
C PRO A 42 -2.97 -9.93 10.54
N ARG A 43 -1.81 -9.68 9.93
CA ARG A 43 -0.93 -8.54 10.28
C ARG A 43 -0.71 -7.53 9.16
N PHE A 44 -0.23 -7.98 8.00
CA PHE A 44 0.04 -7.12 6.86
C PHE A 44 -1.20 -6.77 6.05
N LEU A 45 -1.38 -5.48 5.78
CA LEU A 45 -2.34 -4.97 4.80
C LEU A 45 -1.92 -5.30 3.37
N PHE A 46 -0.61 -5.37 3.12
CA PHE A 46 -0.03 -5.76 1.84
C PHE A 46 0.96 -6.90 2.07
N PRO A 47 0.49 -8.16 2.18
CA PRO A 47 1.37 -9.31 2.32
C PRO A 47 2.13 -9.60 1.02
N ASN A 48 3.29 -10.26 1.13
CA ASN A 48 4.02 -10.78 -0.02
C ASN A 48 3.16 -11.79 -0.81
N ARG A 49 3.21 -11.71 -2.15
CA ARG A 49 2.40 -12.53 -3.06
C ARG A 49 3.19 -13.52 -3.92
N LYS A 50 4.47 -13.79 -3.60
CA LYS A 50 5.31 -14.75 -4.36
C LYS A 50 4.69 -16.13 -4.51
N ARG A 51 3.90 -16.59 -3.53
CA ARG A 51 3.18 -17.88 -3.56
C ARG A 51 1.75 -17.79 -4.11
N GLY A 52 1.41 -16.68 -4.78
CA GLY A 52 0.08 -16.40 -5.31
C GLY A 52 -0.91 -15.89 -4.25
N LEU A 53 -2.08 -15.44 -4.72
CA LEU A 53 -3.10 -14.80 -3.88
C LEU A 53 -3.67 -15.75 -2.80
N LYS A 54 -3.92 -17.03 -3.16
CA LYS A 54 -4.45 -18.03 -2.24
C LYS A 54 -3.56 -18.23 -1.01
N MET A 55 -2.25 -18.13 -1.19
CA MET A 55 -1.25 -18.31 -0.12
C MET A 55 -0.86 -17.00 0.58
N ALA A 56 -1.38 -15.85 0.14
CA ALA A 56 -1.00 -14.54 0.68
C ALA A 56 -1.35 -14.36 2.16
N HIS A 57 -2.32 -15.13 2.68
CA HIS A 57 -2.69 -15.14 4.09
C HIS A 57 -1.62 -15.77 5.00
N LEU A 58 -0.73 -16.59 4.45
CA LEU A 58 0.39 -17.24 5.14
C LEU A 58 1.72 -16.51 4.93
N ALA A 59 1.72 -15.34 4.31
CA ALA A 59 2.95 -14.63 4.01
C ALA A 59 3.63 -14.14 5.29
N GLU A 60 4.89 -14.50 5.49
CA GLU A 60 5.66 -14.06 6.66
C GLU A 60 6.33 -12.70 6.46
N SER A 61 6.26 -12.16 5.24
CA SER A 61 6.84 -10.87 4.87
C SER A 61 5.81 -9.94 4.23
N PRO A 62 6.01 -8.61 4.34
CA PRO A 62 5.23 -7.65 3.57
C PRO A 62 5.57 -7.72 2.08
N LEU A 63 4.73 -7.06 1.27
CA LEU A 63 4.97 -6.83 -0.15
C LEU A 63 6.37 -6.25 -0.38
N ASP A 64 7.06 -6.76 -1.38
CA ASP A 64 8.41 -6.31 -1.68
C ASP A 64 8.41 -4.90 -2.31
N ARG A 65 9.49 -4.16 -2.07
CA ARG A 65 9.62 -2.77 -2.57
C ARG A 65 9.63 -2.68 -4.10
N GLY A 66 10.23 -3.66 -4.78
CA GLY A 66 10.34 -3.67 -6.24
C GLY A 66 8.99 -3.87 -6.92
N GLY A 67 8.15 -4.75 -6.36
CA GLY A 67 6.81 -5.05 -6.85
C GLY A 67 5.90 -3.83 -6.90
N ILE A 68 6.02 -2.92 -5.93
CA ILE A 68 5.29 -1.64 -5.92
C ILE A 68 5.70 -0.77 -7.12
N GLN A 69 7.01 -0.66 -7.37
CA GLN A 69 7.53 0.13 -8.50
C GLN A 69 7.10 -0.47 -9.84
N THR A 70 7.20 -1.79 -10.00
CA THR A 70 6.78 -2.50 -11.21
C THR A 70 5.28 -2.34 -11.47
N ALA A 71 4.45 -2.51 -10.45
CA ALA A 71 3.01 -2.33 -10.56
C ALA A 71 2.65 -0.89 -10.98
N MET A 72 3.26 0.11 -10.35
CA MET A 72 3.01 1.51 -10.71
C MET A 72 3.44 1.81 -12.15
N LYS A 73 4.62 1.33 -12.58
CA LYS A 73 5.09 1.48 -13.97
C LYS A 73 4.12 0.88 -14.97
N ALA A 74 3.60 -0.32 -14.69
CA ALA A 74 2.61 -0.98 -15.55
C ALA A 74 1.31 -0.17 -15.65
N VAL A 75 0.79 0.35 -14.54
CA VAL A 75 -0.41 1.19 -14.52
C VAL A 75 -0.20 2.47 -15.33
N VAL A 76 0.92 3.17 -15.11
CA VAL A 76 1.26 4.39 -15.86
C VAL A 76 1.34 4.13 -17.37
N ALA A 77 1.96 3.02 -17.76
CA ALA A 77 2.06 2.61 -19.17
C ALA A 77 0.69 2.30 -19.78
N GLN A 78 -0.15 1.53 -19.07
CA GLN A 78 -1.50 1.17 -19.52
C GLN A 78 -2.42 2.39 -19.65
N LEU A 79 -2.30 3.36 -18.75
CA LEU A 79 -3.06 4.61 -18.80
C LEU A 79 -2.50 5.61 -19.82
N GLY A 80 -1.35 5.33 -20.46
CA GLY A 80 -0.72 6.24 -21.40
C GLY A 80 -0.30 7.58 -20.79
N LEU A 81 -0.01 7.61 -19.48
CA LEU A 81 0.38 8.84 -18.79
C LEU A 81 1.81 9.25 -19.20
N LYS A 82 1.90 10.26 -20.07
CA LYS A 82 3.18 10.77 -20.62
C LYS A 82 3.86 11.83 -19.75
N LYS A 83 3.19 12.34 -18.71
CA LYS A 83 3.71 13.46 -17.89
C LYS A 83 4.87 12.98 -17.02
N ARG A 84 6.08 13.42 -17.37
CA ARG A 84 7.28 13.26 -16.53
C ARG A 84 7.32 14.47 -15.59
N SER A 85 7.24 14.25 -14.27
CA SER A 85 7.55 15.32 -13.32
C SER A 85 9.04 15.62 -13.44
N LEU A 86 9.39 16.82 -13.93
CA LEU A 86 10.76 17.30 -13.86
C LEU A 86 11.13 17.40 -12.39
N VAL A 87 12.32 16.91 -12.01
CA VAL A 87 12.85 17.14 -10.66
C VAL A 87 12.99 18.65 -10.50
N THR A 88 12.19 19.25 -9.62
CA THR A 88 12.38 20.65 -9.22
C THR A 88 13.60 20.66 -8.30
N LEU A 89 14.68 21.30 -8.76
CA LEU A 89 15.88 21.57 -7.96
C LEU A 89 15.57 22.57 -6.84
#